data_AF-A0AAN8FEA0-F1
#
_entry.id   AF-A0AAN8FEA0-F1
#
_cell.length_a   1.000
_cell.length_b   1.000
_cell.length_c   1.000
_cell.angle_alpha   90.00
_cell.angle_beta   90.00
_cell.angle_gamma   90.00
#
_symmetry.space_group_name_H-M   'P 1'
#
loop_
_entity.id
_entity.type
_entity.pdbx_description
1 polymer ?
#
loop_
_entity_poly.entity_id
_entity_poly.type
_entity_poly.pdbx_seq_one_letter_code
_entity_poly.pdbx_strand_id
1 'polypeptide(L)'
;MLAEINLIRKTEDYVKLIPGETVPLGSFLYGSVGFALGHEISHSLDNTGRTFDGNGEPRKWWKKKWTEEYDKRALCYKEQYDNIKLHGSMPILANRLNTLYV
;
A
#
# COMPACT_ATOMS: atom_id res chain seq x y z
N MET A 1 8.47 1.58 5.63
CA MET A 1 9.03 2.90 5.26
C MET A 1 10.39 2.86 4.53
N LEU A 2 11.57 2.68 5.17
CA LEU A 2 12.86 2.71 4.42
C LEU A 2 12.99 1.58 3.36
N ALA A 3 12.34 0.44 3.59
CA ALA A 3 12.24 -0.64 2.62
C ALA A 3 11.33 -0.28 1.42
N GLU A 4 10.18 0.35 1.66
CA GLU A 4 9.26 0.85 0.62
C GLU A 4 9.89 1.98 -0.22
N ILE A 5 10.65 2.91 0.39
CA ILE A 5 11.37 3.96 -0.35
C ILE A 5 12.35 3.34 -1.36
N ASN A 6 13.03 2.25 -0.99
CA ASN A 6 13.89 1.51 -1.91
C ASN A 6 13.12 0.78 -3.01
N LEU A 7 11.88 0.34 -2.73
CA LEU A 7 10.98 -0.25 -3.72
C LEU A 7 10.48 0.80 -4.72
N ILE A 8 10.09 2.00 -4.26
CA ILE A 8 9.73 3.14 -5.13
C ILE A 8 10.87 3.42 -6.12
N ARG A 9 12.10 3.55 -5.61
CA ARG A 9 13.28 3.77 -6.46
C ARG A 9 13.51 2.63 -7.47
N LYS A 10 13.22 1.38 -7.09
CA LYS A 10 13.29 0.24 -8.04
C LYS A 10 12.20 0.32 -9.10
N THR A 11 10.99 0.76 -8.77
CA THR A 11 9.90 0.90 -9.77
C THR A 11 10.23 1.93 -10.85
N GLU A 12 10.95 3.01 -10.50
CA GLU A 12 11.45 3.99 -11.49
C GLU A 12 12.42 3.36 -12.51
N ASP A 13 13.22 2.37 -12.09
CA ASP A 13 14.15 1.68 -12.98
C ASP A 13 13.43 0.68 -13.91
N TYR A 14 12.31 0.08 -13.47
CA TYR A 14 11.49 -0.78 -14.33
C TYR A 14 10.85 -0.03 -15.51
N VAL A 15 10.50 1.25 -15.34
CA VAL A 15 9.93 2.09 -16.42
C VAL A 15 10.92 2.26 -17.58
N LYS A 16 12.22 2.31 -17.28
CA LYS A 16 13.28 2.53 -18.27
C LYS A 16 13.59 1.29 -19.11
N LEU A 17 13.10 0.12 -18.70
CA LEU A 17 13.44 -1.18 -19.31
C LEU A 17 12.44 -1.65 -20.36
N ILE A 18 11.36 -0.93 -20.65
CA ILE A 18 10.32 -1.35 -21.60
C ILE A 18 10.62 -0.73 -22.99
N PRO A 19 11.22 -1.47 -23.94
CA PRO A 19 11.56 -0.93 -25.25
C PRO A 19 10.47 -1.32 -26.27
N GLY A 20 9.84 -0.33 -26.90
CA GLY A 20 9.36 -0.47 -28.28
C GLY A 20 8.14 -1.34 -28.62
N GLU A 21 7.21 -1.71 -27.72
CA GLU A 21 6.03 -2.51 -28.11
C GLU A 21 4.67 -1.78 -28.01
N THR A 22 3.83 -2.04 -29.02
CA THR A 22 2.50 -1.45 -29.29
C THR A 22 1.38 -2.03 -28.41
N VAL A 23 1.61 -2.10 -27.10
CA VAL A 23 0.53 -2.21 -26.10
C VAL A 23 -0.04 -0.79 -25.92
N PRO A 24 -1.31 -0.55 -25.51
CA PRO A 24 -1.73 0.82 -25.19
C PRO A 24 -0.92 1.27 -23.96
N LEU A 25 0.23 1.88 -24.23
CA LEU A 25 1.37 2.02 -23.32
C LEU A 25 0.93 2.68 -22.02
N GLY A 26 0.01 3.65 -22.11
CA GLY A 26 -0.62 4.25 -20.95
C GLY A 26 -1.31 3.21 -20.05
N SER A 27 -2.30 2.48 -20.56
CA SER A 27 -3.12 1.58 -19.74
C SER A 27 -2.30 0.49 -19.02
N PHE A 28 -1.31 -0.09 -19.70
CA PHE A 28 -0.43 -1.11 -19.11
C PHE A 28 0.48 -0.49 -18.05
N LEU A 29 1.11 0.66 -18.32
CA LEU A 29 1.98 1.33 -17.35
C LEU A 29 1.20 1.81 -16.13
N TYR A 30 0.01 2.38 -16.29
CA TYR A 30 -0.83 2.80 -15.17
C TYR A 30 -1.29 1.60 -14.33
N GLY A 31 -1.70 0.50 -14.98
CA GLY A 31 -2.19 -0.69 -14.28
C GLY A 31 -1.10 -1.49 -13.57
N SER A 32 0.13 -1.48 -14.06
CA SER A 32 1.25 -2.23 -13.47
C SER A 32 2.11 -1.33 -12.57
N VAL A 33 2.92 -0.47 -13.18
CA VAL A 33 3.86 0.41 -12.48
C VAL A 33 3.10 1.45 -11.65
N GLY A 34 2.05 2.05 -12.20
CA GLY A 34 1.23 3.01 -11.48
C GLY A 34 0.56 2.40 -10.24
N PHE A 35 0.07 1.16 -10.34
CA PHE A 35 -0.42 0.40 -9.19
C PHE A 35 0.66 0.17 -8.14
N ALA A 36 1.83 -0.35 -8.56
CA ALA A 36 2.93 -0.63 -7.63
C ALA A 36 3.39 0.65 -6.91
N LEU A 37 3.61 1.74 -7.65
CA LEU A 37 3.98 3.02 -7.06
C LEU A 37 2.90 3.55 -6.10
N GLY A 38 1.62 3.45 -6.50
CA GLY A 38 0.50 3.83 -5.65
C GLY A 38 0.45 3.02 -4.35
N HIS A 39 0.68 1.71 -4.44
CA HIS A 39 0.74 0.81 -3.29
C HIS A 39 1.84 1.23 -2.30
N GLU A 40 3.06 1.49 -2.78
CA GLU A 40 4.16 1.93 -1.92
C GLU A 40 3.91 3.32 -1.32
N ILE A 41 3.30 4.25 -2.05
CA ILE A 41 2.89 5.56 -1.50
C ILE A 41 1.84 5.38 -0.42
N SER A 42 0.85 4.50 -0.63
CA SER A 42 -0.20 4.23 0.36
C SER A 42 0.36 3.73 1.69
N HIS A 43 1.46 2.98 1.71
CA HIS A 43 2.12 2.55 2.94
C HIS A 43 2.61 3.70 3.82
N SER A 44 2.90 4.88 3.26
CA SER A 44 3.21 6.07 4.08
C SER A 44 2.02 6.60 4.89
N LEU A 45 0.80 6.19 4.54
CA LEU A 45 -0.46 6.65 5.14
C LEU A 45 -1.23 5.53 5.83
N ASP A 46 -0.68 4.31 5.84
CA ASP A 46 -1.34 3.16 6.44
C ASP A 46 -1.32 3.20 7.98
N ASN A 47 -1.81 2.12 8.60
CA ASN A 47 -1.96 2.00 10.04
C ASN A 47 -0.65 2.31 10.80
N THR A 48 0.49 2.02 10.17
CA THR A 48 1.84 2.18 10.69
C THR A 48 2.46 3.47 10.15
N GLY A 49 2.43 3.68 8.83
CA GLY A 49 3.04 4.81 8.15
C GLY A 49 2.55 6.15 8.66
N ARG A 50 1.24 6.28 8.95
CA ARG A 50 0.64 7.51 9.49
C ARG A 50 1.23 7.96 10.84
N THR A 51 1.94 7.09 11.55
CA THR A 51 2.56 7.41 12.83
C THR A 51 3.92 8.09 12.69
N PHE A 52 4.43 8.18 11.47
CA PHE A 52 5.68 8.85 11.13
C PHE A 52 5.39 10.10 10.28
N ASP A 53 6.15 11.16 10.49
CA ASP A 53 6.07 12.36 9.64
C ASP A 53 6.97 12.28 8.39
N GLY A 54 7.02 13.36 7.61
CA GLY A 54 7.78 13.43 6.36
C GLY A 54 9.30 13.23 6.47
N ASN A 55 9.87 13.29 7.68
CA ASN A 55 11.27 12.97 7.93
C ASN A 55 11.46 11.51 8.40
N GLY A 56 10.39 10.73 8.51
CA GLY A 56 10.41 9.36 9.00
C GLY A 56 10.55 9.26 10.52
N GLU A 57 10.29 10.33 11.26
CA GLU A 57 10.30 10.32 12.72
C GLU A 57 8.91 10.01 13.29
N PRO A 58 8.80 9.21 14.37
CA PRO A 58 7.51 8.92 14.98
C PRO A 58 6.93 10.18 15.63
N ARG A 59 5.84 10.71 15.07
CA ARG A 59 5.13 11.88 15.58
C ARG A 59 3.62 11.70 15.45
N LYS A 60 2.87 12.17 16.45
CA LYS A 60 1.41 12.27 16.37
C LYS A 60 1.02 13.56 15.63
N TRP A 61 1.17 13.56 14.31
CA TRP A 61 0.91 14.74 13.47
C TRP A 61 -0.53 14.81 12.93
N TRP A 62 -1.30 13.72 13.03
CA TRP A 62 -2.72 13.70 12.68
C TRP A 62 -3.56 14.30 13.80
N LYS A 63 -4.60 15.07 13.41
CA LYS A 63 -5.65 15.47 14.34
C LYS A 63 -6.44 14.25 14.78
N LYS A 64 -6.85 14.20 16.05
CA LYS A 64 -7.63 13.10 16.64
C LYS A 64 -8.82 12.67 15.76
N LYS A 65 -9.60 13.64 15.27
CA LYS A 65 -10.72 13.42 14.34
C LYS A 65 -10.34 12.59 13.11
N TRP A 66 -9.17 12.82 12.53
CA TRP A 66 -8.74 12.11 11.32
C TRP A 66 -8.31 10.68 11.64
N THR A 67 -7.67 10.47 12.78
CA THR A 67 -7.33 9.12 13.29
C THR A 67 -8.60 8.30 13.52
N GLU A 68 -9.59 8.88 14.20
CA GLU A 68 -10.88 8.20 14.47
C GLU A 68 -11.61 7.83 13.16
N GLU A 69 -11.64 8.73 12.18
CA GLU A 69 -12.25 8.45 10.87
C GLU A 69 -11.48 7.42 10.05
N TYR A 70 -10.14 7.41 10.13
CA TYR A 70 -9.32 6.38 9.48
C TYR A 70 -9.59 5.02 10.11
N ASP A 71 -9.55 4.91 11.44
CA ASP A 71 -9.73 3.63 12.14
C ASP A 71 -11.10 3.02 11.82
N LYS A 72 -12.14 3.85 11.73
CA LYS A 72 -13.48 3.45 11.29
C LYS A 72 -13.49 2.86 9.88
N ARG A 73 -12.76 3.46 8.93
CA ARG A 73 -12.69 2.97 7.53
C ARG A 73 -11.81 1.72 7.41
N ALA A 74 -10.69 1.68 8.12
CA ALA A 74 -9.80 0.54 8.16
C ALA A 74 -10.51 -0.72 8.69
N LEU A 75 -11.45 -0.56 9.64
CA LEU A 75 -12.27 -1.67 10.14
C LEU A 75 -13.09 -2.35 9.04
N CYS A 76 -13.64 -1.59 8.09
CA CYS A 76 -14.38 -2.15 6.95
C CYS A 76 -13.50 -3.08 6.10
N TYR A 77 -12.27 -2.67 5.80
CA TYR A 77 -11.32 -3.50 5.07
C TYR A 77 -10.88 -4.72 5.88
N LYS A 78 -10.64 -4.55 7.19
CA LYS A 78 -10.35 -5.67 8.08
C LYS A 78 -11.44 -6.73 8.02
N GLU A 79 -12.70 -6.31 8.19
CA GLU A 79 -13.86 -7.20 8.11
C GLU A 79 -14.00 -7.87 6.74
N GLN A 80 -13.75 -7.13 5.65
CA GLN A 80 -13.77 -7.69 4.30
C GLN A 80 -12.78 -8.85 4.17
N TYR A 81 -11.52 -8.64 4.55
CA TYR A 81 -10.47 -9.66 4.41
C TYR A 81 -10.60 -10.80 5.41
N ASP A 82 -11.07 -10.54 6.64
CA ASP A 82 -11.33 -11.57 7.65
C ASP A 82 -12.42 -12.57 7.18
N ASN A 83 -13.31 -12.15 6.27
CA ASN A 83 -14.37 -12.99 5.71
C ASN A 83 -13.96 -13.77 4.45
N ILE A 84 -12.75 -13.57 3.91
CA ILE A 84 -12.26 -14.33 2.76
C ILE A 84 -11.84 -15.73 3.19
N LYS A 85 -12.53 -16.74 2.66
CA LYS A 85 -12.19 -18.16 2.84
C LYS A 85 -11.36 -18.64 1.66
N LEU A 86 -10.12 -19.03 1.89
CA LEU A 86 -9.33 -19.74 0.90
C LEU A 86 -9.73 -21.21 0.90
N HIS A 87 -9.94 -21.80 -0.28
CA HIS A 87 -10.35 -23.18 -0.43
C HIS A 87 -9.40 -24.13 0.35
N GLY A 88 -9.91 -24.73 1.43
CA GLY A 88 -9.22 -25.78 2.20
C GLY A 88 -8.07 -25.34 3.13
N SER A 89 -7.81 -24.04 3.30
CA SER A 89 -6.72 -23.56 4.18
C SER A 89 -7.21 -22.46 5.11
N MET A 90 -6.63 -22.38 6.32
CA MET A 90 -6.91 -21.41 7.38
C MET A 90 -7.26 -20.00 6.87
N PRO A 91 -8.15 -19.26 7.57
CA PRO A 91 -8.41 -17.86 7.24
C PRO A 91 -7.09 -17.12 7.09
N ILE A 92 -6.99 -16.24 6.08
CA ILE A 92 -5.82 -15.37 5.95
C ILE A 92 -5.72 -14.62 7.27
N LEU A 93 -4.75 -14.95 8.10
CA LEU A 93 -4.43 -14.16 9.27
C LEU A 93 -3.95 -12.83 8.71
N ALA A 94 -4.86 -11.86 8.61
CA ALA A 94 -4.57 -10.52 8.10
C ALA A 94 -3.36 -9.89 8.84
N ASN A 95 -3.11 -10.33 10.08
CA ASN A 95 -1.94 -9.97 10.90
C ASN A 95 -0.58 -10.47 10.36
N ARG A 96 -0.52 -11.36 9.37
CA ARG A 96 0.74 -11.87 8.79
C ARG A 96 1.14 -11.16 7.50
N LEU A 97 0.30 -10.25 7.01
CA LEU A 97 0.53 -9.47 5.81
C LEU A 97 0.43 -7.99 6.21
N ASN A 98 1.52 -7.44 6.73
CA ASN A 98 1.70 -5.98 6.85
C ASN A 98 1.50 -5.25 5.51
N THR A 99 1.42 -5.99 4.40
CA THR A 99 1.14 -5.53 3.04
C THR A 99 -0.35 -5.41 2.69
N LEU A 100 -1.28 -5.86 3.54
CA LEU A 100 -2.73 -5.87 3.24
C LEU A 100 -3.54 -4.81 3.97
N TYR A 101 -2.98 -4.22 5.01
CA TYR A 101 -3.60 -3.07 5.66
C TYR A 101 -3.08 -1.81 4.98
N VAL A 102 -3.88 -1.32 4.02
CA VAL A 102 -3.95 0.11 3.70
C VAL A 102 -4.35 0.88 4.96
#